data_AF-A0A166C596-F1
#
_entry.id   AF-A0A166C596-F1
#
_cell.length_a   1.000
_cell.length_b   1.000
_cell.length_c   1.000
_cell.angle_alpha   90.00
_cell.angle_beta   90.00
_cell.angle_gamma   90.00
#
_symmetry.space_group_name_H-M   'P 1'
#
loop_
_entity.id
_entity.type
_entity.pdbx_description
1 polymer ?
#
loop_
_entity_poly.entity_id
_entity_poly.type
_entity_poly.pdbx_seq_one_letter_code
_entity_poly.pdbx_strand_id
1 'polypeptide(L)'
;MINFGPIFFGFIIGLLVGLSMKNNPKTEISLTSGSFVVITIVAIVCAWQLGPFPYYTDFPIATGFLFGAIGLIFGKLLVSKA
;
A
#
# COMPACT_ATOMS: atom_id res chain seq x y z
N MET A 1 -4.05 9.87 -20.48
CA MET A 1 -5.36 9.55 -19.87
C MET A 1 -5.10 8.72 -18.63
N ILE A 2 -5.67 9.06 -17.47
CA ILE A 2 -5.41 8.33 -16.22
C ILE A 2 -6.02 6.93 -16.30
N ASN A 3 -5.24 5.89 -16.05
CA ASN A 3 -5.74 4.53 -15.97
C ASN A 3 -6.20 4.22 -14.55
N PHE A 4 -7.52 4.20 -14.36
CA PHE A 4 -8.14 3.95 -13.05
C PHE A 4 -8.08 2.49 -12.61
N GLY A 5 -7.94 1.53 -13.53
CA GLY A 5 -7.89 0.11 -13.21
C GLY A 5 -6.81 -0.23 -12.16
N PRO A 6 -5.53 0.08 -12.41
CA PRO A 6 -4.44 -0.16 -11.46
C PRO A 6 -4.68 0.50 -10.11
N ILE A 7 -5.16 1.75 -10.11
CA ILE A 7 -5.45 2.52 -8.90
C ILE A 7 -6.51 1.81 -8.06
N PHE A 8 -7.64 1.45 -8.68
CA PHE A 8 -8.78 0.86 -8.00
C PHE A 8 -8.49 -0.56 -7.49
N PHE A 9 -7.96 -1.43 -8.35
CA PHE A 9 -7.64 -2.81 -7.97
C PHE A 9 -6.46 -2.89 -7.00
N GLY A 10 -5.44 -2.05 -7.19
CA GLY A 10 -4.33 -1.92 -6.25
C GLY A 10 -4.85 -1.59 -4.86
N PHE A 11 -5.68 -0.55 -4.74
CA PHE A 11 -6.27 -0.15 -3.46
C PHE A 11 -7.10 -1.26 -2.81
N ILE A 12 -7.99 -1.93 -3.55
CA ILE A 12 -8.84 -3.00 -2.99
C ILE A 12 -7.99 -4.16 -2.47
N ILE A 13 -7.03 -4.65 -3.26
CA ILE A 13 -6.17 -5.77 -2.86
C ILE A 13 -5.36 -5.38 -1.63
N GLY A 14 -4.76 -4.18 -1.65
CA GLY A 14 -4.06 -3.61 -0.51
C GLY A 14 -4.93 -3.58 0.74
N LEU A 15 -6.15 -3.06 0.62
CA LEU A 15 -7.11 -2.94 1.71
C LEU A 15 -7.48 -4.31 2.30
N LEU A 16 -7.77 -5.31 1.47
CA LEU A 16 -8.07 -6.66 1.94
C LEU A 16 -6.88 -7.30 2.69
N VAL A 17 -5.66 -7.09 2.21
CA VAL A 17 -4.44 -7.55 2.89
C VAL A 17 -4.26 -6.83 4.22
N GLY A 18 -4.46 -5.51 4.25
CA GLY A 18 -4.38 -4.69 5.46
C GLY A 18 -5.40 -5.08 6.52
N LEU A 19 -6.65 -5.37 6.12
CA LEU A 19 -7.69 -5.88 7.01
C LEU A 19 -7.36 -7.28 7.56
N SER A 20 -6.66 -8.11 6.77
CA SER A 20 -6.30 -9.49 7.16
C SER A 20 -5.07 -9.56 8.08
N MET A 21 -4.33 -8.46 8.25
CA MET A 21 -3.15 -8.37 9.10
C MET A 21 -3.53 -8.42 10.60
N LYS A 22 -3.56 -9.63 11.17
CA LYS A 22 -3.79 -9.84 12.61
C LYS A 22 -2.71 -9.16 13.47
N ASN A 23 -3.14 -8.46 14.51
CA ASN A 23 -2.26 -8.06 15.61
C ASN A 23 -1.97 -9.28 16.47
N ASN A 24 -0.95 -10.05 16.11
CA ASN A 24 -0.52 -11.18 16.93
C ASN A 24 0.23 -10.63 18.16
N PRO A 25 -0.21 -10.92 19.39
CA PRO A 25 0.50 -10.49 20.60
C PRO A 25 1.87 -11.17 20.77
N LYS A 26 2.15 -12.21 19.98
CA LYS A 26 3.43 -12.94 19.94
C LYS A 26 4.41 -12.43 18.86
N THR A 27 3.98 -11.52 17.99
CA THR A 27 4.89 -10.90 17.02
C THR A 27 5.54 -9.68 17.67
N GLU A 28 6.85 -9.74 17.88
CA GLU A 28 7.67 -8.66 18.45
C GLU A 28 7.78 -7.42 17.53
N ILE A 29 7.20 -7.48 16.33
CA ILE A 29 7.20 -6.39 15.37
C ILE A 29 6.14 -5.36 15.80
N SER A 30 6.55 -4.43 16.66
CA SER A 30 5.76 -3.25 16.98
C SER A 30 5.70 -2.33 15.76
N LEU A 31 4.60 -2.42 15.00
CA LEU A 31 4.29 -1.45 13.94
C LEU A 31 3.87 -0.12 14.60
N THR A 32 4.86 0.63 15.04
CA THR A 32 4.66 1.98 15.60
C THR A 32 4.27 2.95 14.49
N SER A 33 3.71 4.11 14.86
CA SER A 33 3.41 5.18 13.91
C SER A 33 4.62 5.59 13.07
N GLY A 34 5.83 5.56 13.65
CA GLY A 34 7.08 5.82 12.92
C GLY A 34 7.36 4.77 11.84
N SER A 35 7.07 3.49 12.11
CA SER A 35 7.22 2.40 11.13
C SER A 35 6.35 2.63 9.90
N PHE A 36 5.12 3.13 10.06
CA PHE A 36 4.24 3.44 8.93
C PHE A 36 4.78 4.58 8.04
N VAL A 37 5.44 5.58 8.63
CA VAL A 37 6.09 6.65 7.87
C VAL A 37 7.22 6.09 7.01
N VAL A 38 8.08 5.25 7.60
CA VAL A 38 9.19 4.60 6.87
C VAL A 38 8.66 3.70 5.76
N ILE A 39 7.66 2.87 6.04
CA ILE A 39 7.02 1.99 5.03
C ILE A 39 6.45 2.82 3.88
N THR A 40 5.83 3.96 4.17
CA THR A 40 5.26 4.85 3.15
C THR A 40 6.35 5.41 2.24
N ILE A 41 7.46 5.90 2.81
CA ILE A 41 8.59 6.42 2.03
C ILE A 41 9.17 5.33 1.14
N VAL A 42 9.44 4.15 1.70
CA VAL A 42 9.97 3.01 0.95
C VAL A 42 9.01 2.61 -0.18
N ALA A 43 7.70 2.57 0.09
CA ALA A 43 6.70 2.25 -0.94
C ALA A 43 6.70 3.27 -2.09
N ILE A 44 6.88 4.57 -1.81
CA ILE A 44 6.99 5.60 -2.86
C ILE A 44 8.26 5.38 -3.70
N VAL A 45 9.40 5.11 -3.05
CA VAL A 45 10.67 4.85 -3.76
C VAL A 45 10.57 3.59 -4.62
N CYS A 46 9.98 2.51 -4.11
CA CYS A 46 9.72 1.29 -4.87
C CYS A 46 8.77 1.55 -6.04
N ALA A 47 7.69 2.32 -5.85
CA ALA A 47 6.76 2.68 -6.91
C ALA A 47 7.44 3.48 -8.03
N TRP A 48 8.39 4.34 -7.67
CA TRP A 48 9.20 5.10 -8.61
C TRP A 48 10.14 4.20 -9.41
N GLN A 49 10.81 3.26 -8.74
CA GLN A 49 11.77 2.34 -9.38
C GLN A 49 11.08 1.28 -10.27
N LEU A 50 9.85 0.85 -9.92
CA LEU A 50 9.09 -0.05 -10.79
C LEU A 50 8.65 0.63 -12.09
N GLY A 51 8.42 1.95 -12.05
CA GLY A 51 7.79 2.67 -13.16
C GLY A 51 6.37 2.18 -13.45
N PRO A 52 5.75 2.65 -14.54
CA PRO A 52 4.40 2.28 -14.89
C PRO A 52 4.32 0.85 -15.46
N PHE A 53 4.09 -0.13 -14.59
CA PHE A 53 3.81 -1.51 -14.98
C PHE A 53 2.31 -1.76 -15.20
N PRO A 54 1.87 -2.49 -16.26
CA PRO A 54 2.62 -3.01 -17.41
C PRO A 54 2.46 -2.06 -18.62
N TYR A 55 3.22 -0.96 -18.65
CA TYR A 55 3.31 0.02 -19.75
C TYR A 55 2.16 1.04 -19.86
N TYR A 56 1.60 1.45 -18.72
CA TYR A 56 0.67 2.57 -18.68
C TYR A 56 1.38 3.90 -18.98
N THR A 57 0.74 4.80 -19.74
CA THR A 57 1.36 6.07 -20.19
C THR A 57 0.95 7.27 -19.34
N ASP A 58 0.29 7.05 -18.20
CA ASP A 58 -0.33 8.11 -17.39
C ASP A 58 0.63 8.74 -16.40
N PHE A 59 1.20 7.95 -15.49
CA PHE A 59 2.14 8.43 -14.48
C PHE A 59 3.45 7.64 -14.55
N PRO A 60 4.61 8.26 -14.28
CA PRO A 60 5.91 7.58 -14.31
C PRO A 60 6.13 6.61 -13.14
N ILE A 61 5.10 6.33 -12.35
CA ILE A 61 5.16 5.51 -11.14
C ILE A 61 4.21 4.33 -11.25
N ALA A 62 4.50 3.25 -10.52
CA ALA A 62 3.61 2.11 -10.38
C ALA A 62 2.37 2.47 -9.54
N THR A 63 1.36 3.09 -10.16
CA THR A 63 0.14 3.55 -9.49
C THR A 63 -0.58 2.42 -8.75
N GLY A 64 -0.66 1.22 -9.33
CA GLY A 64 -1.28 0.08 -8.66
C GLY A 64 -0.52 -0.38 -7.40
N PHE A 65 0.80 -0.36 -7.42
CA PHE A 65 1.62 -0.67 -6.24
C PHE A 65 1.45 0.40 -5.16
N LEU A 66 1.53 1.69 -5.55
CA LEU A 66 1.38 2.79 -4.60
C LEU A 66 0.01 2.78 -3.92
N PHE A 67 -1.06 2.62 -4.70
CA PHE A 67 -2.42 2.53 -4.16
C PHE A 67 -2.65 1.25 -3.36
N GLY A 68 -1.97 0.15 -3.68
CA GLY A 68 -1.95 -1.05 -2.84
C GLY A 68 -1.29 -0.82 -1.48
N ALA A 69 -0.17 -0.09 -1.45
CA ALA A 69 0.47 0.30 -0.18
C ALA A 69 -0.46 1.20 0.66
N ILE A 70 -1.13 2.17 0.02
CA ILE A 70 -2.12 3.04 0.68
C ILE A 70 -3.28 2.19 1.22
N GLY A 71 -3.84 1.29 0.42
CA GLY A 71 -4.93 0.40 0.82
C GLY A 71 -4.55 -0.46 2.02
N LEU A 72 -3.34 -1.04 2.01
CA LEU A 72 -2.83 -1.86 3.11
C LEU A 72 -2.75 -1.07 4.42
N ILE A 73 -2.15 0.12 4.39
CA ILE A 73 -2.04 0.97 5.58
C ILE A 73 -3.44 1.34 6.07
N PHE A 74 -4.34 1.72 5.16
CA PHE A 74 -5.71 2.11 5.51
C PHE A 74 -6.49 0.94 6.13
N GLY A 75 -6.42 -0.26 5.54
CA GLY A 75 -7.02 -1.47 6.08
C GLY A 75 -6.47 -1.83 7.47
N LYS A 76 -5.16 -1.71 7.66
CA LYS A 76 -4.55 -1.97 8.97
C LYS A 76 -5.01 -0.96 10.03
N LEU A 77 -5.11 0.33 9.67
CA LEU A 77 -5.59 1.37 10.58
C LEU A 77 -7.06 1.17 10.98
N LEU A 78 -7.90 0.68 10.07
CA LEU A 78 -9.31 0.35 10.37
C LEU A 78 -9.42 -0.78 11.40
N VAL A 79 -8.66 -1.86 11.24
CA VAL A 79 -8.66 -2.99 12.19
C VAL A 79 -7.95 -2.65 13.49
N SER A 80 -6.90 -1.83 13.46
CA SER A 80 -6.19 -1.45 14.68
C SER A 80 -6.99 -0.51 15.61
N LYS A 81 -8.06 0.11 15.11
CA LYS A 81 -8.99 0.93 15.89
C LYS A 81 -10.25 0.17 16.34
N ALA A 82 -10.48 -1.04 15.83
CA ALA A 82 -11.61 -1.90 16.20
C ALA A 82 -11.20 -2.88 17.31
#